data_AF-A0A926NNW0-F1
#
_entry.id   AF-A0A926NNW0-F1
#
_cell.length_a   1.000
_cell.length_b   1.000
_cell.length_c   1.000
_cell.angle_alpha   90.00
_cell.angle_beta   90.00
_cell.angle_gamma   90.00
#
_symmetry.space_group_name_H-M   'P 1'
#
loop_
_entity.id
_entity.type
_entity.pdbx_description
1 polymer ?
#
loop_
_entity_poly.entity_id
_entity_poly.type
_entity_poly.pdbx_seq_one_letter_code
_entity_poly.pdbx_strand_id
1 'polypeptide(L)'
;MKGKPDVSVTDETLSFEQRAWSYYPLSLTKEQQLNPYLFLEAFFGKYNLPQYREHLYDWLEYGLSVKPAGEFMEAEDLLTVNENLQKLFDAAWFIFQRTSAKPSLRNDVKEEKVLFSLSANLSSAEREAIPVSMYQLDSGLQGKQSALISSIVSIIIHKINSVKAIVYLGAAPLNKLYLLVLTDNEEQRQSQGLAGMIEDSCRETANVVALVHHSSALFTGLKRGNRFMNTALTRSPAYLSGDLL
;
A
#
# COMPACT_ATOMS: atom_id res chain seq x y z
N MET A 1 18.01 28.99 -1.80
CA MET A 1 17.54 28.04 -2.84
C MET A 1 18.77 27.46 -3.54
N LYS A 2 19.20 26.24 -3.17
CA LYS A 2 20.26 25.52 -3.91
C LYS A 2 19.68 25.12 -5.26
N GLY A 3 20.43 25.34 -6.34
CA GLY A 3 19.98 25.20 -7.73
C GLY A 3 19.39 23.82 -8.02
N LYS A 4 18.26 23.78 -8.72
CA LYS A 4 17.71 22.54 -9.29
C LYS A 4 18.84 21.88 -10.12
N PRO A 5 19.13 20.59 -9.95
CA PRO A 5 20.05 19.90 -10.83
C PRO A 5 19.51 20.00 -12.27
N ASP A 6 20.39 20.31 -13.22
CA ASP A 6 20.01 20.39 -14.63
C ASP A 6 19.83 18.97 -15.16
N VAL A 7 18.58 18.54 -15.23
CA VAL A 7 18.15 17.21 -15.71
C VAL A 7 17.56 17.32 -17.13
N SER A 8 17.60 18.52 -17.72
CA SER A 8 17.11 18.75 -19.07
C SER A 8 18.10 18.22 -20.11
N VAL A 9 17.60 17.50 -21.11
CA VAL A 9 18.43 16.91 -22.17
C VAL A 9 17.91 17.29 -23.54
N THR A 10 18.72 17.10 -24.58
CA THR A 10 18.34 17.30 -25.98
C THR A 10 17.71 16.02 -26.56
N ASP A 11 17.01 16.14 -27.69
CA ASP A 11 16.40 14.99 -28.40
C ASP A 11 17.41 13.92 -28.84
N GLU A 12 18.65 14.32 -29.12
CA GLU A 12 19.74 13.41 -29.46
C GLU A 12 20.14 12.55 -28.27
N THR A 13 20.25 13.16 -27.08
CA THR A 13 20.51 12.46 -25.82
C THR A 13 19.34 11.55 -25.46
N LEU A 14 18.11 11.99 -25.66
CA LEU A 14 16.91 11.18 -25.43
C LEU A 14 16.91 9.89 -26.26
N SER A 15 17.27 10.02 -27.55
CA SER A 15 17.36 8.89 -28.47
C SER A 15 18.44 7.88 -28.07
N PHE A 16 19.51 8.35 -27.43
CA PHE A 16 20.54 7.49 -26.84
C PHE A 16 20.03 6.81 -25.56
N GLU A 17 19.41 7.54 -24.64
CA GLU A 17 18.82 7.02 -23.39
C GLU A 17 17.83 5.88 -23.68
N GLN A 18 16.96 6.06 -24.68
CA GLN A 18 15.99 5.05 -25.10
C GLN A 18 16.63 3.72 -25.54
N ARG A 19 17.82 3.78 -26.14
CA ARG A 19 18.57 2.58 -26.55
C ARG A 19 19.42 2.01 -25.43
N ALA A 20 19.95 2.87 -24.56
CA ALA A 20 20.93 2.51 -23.54
C ALA A 20 20.28 1.95 -22.28
N TRP A 21 19.13 2.48 -21.86
CA TRP A 21 18.50 2.13 -20.58
C TRP A 21 17.82 0.77 -20.62
N SER A 22 17.94 0.02 -19.52
CA SER A 22 17.30 -1.29 -19.32
C SER A 22 15.77 -1.21 -19.39
N TYR A 23 15.21 -0.14 -18.80
CA TYR A 23 13.81 0.22 -18.83
C TYR A 23 13.65 1.68 -19.25
N TYR A 24 12.81 1.91 -20.25
CA TYR A 24 12.49 3.24 -20.76
C TYR A 24 10.98 3.49 -20.65
N PRO A 25 10.54 4.37 -19.74
CA PRO A 25 9.13 4.65 -19.56
C PRO A 25 8.53 5.46 -20.72
N LEU A 26 7.28 5.18 -21.08
CA LEU A 26 6.58 5.80 -22.22
C LEU A 26 5.34 6.61 -21.83
N SER A 27 5.01 6.71 -20.53
CA SER A 27 3.79 7.42 -20.10
C SER A 27 3.89 8.95 -20.16
N LEU A 28 5.12 9.48 -20.21
CA LEU A 28 5.41 10.91 -20.30
C LEU A 28 5.41 11.40 -21.76
N THR A 29 4.94 12.63 -21.96
CA THR A 29 5.09 13.33 -23.26
C THR A 29 6.55 13.61 -23.59
N LYS A 30 6.89 13.86 -24.86
CA LYS A 30 8.29 14.15 -25.26
C LYS A 30 8.89 15.32 -24.48
N GLU A 31 8.14 16.39 -24.28
CA GLU A 31 8.57 17.56 -23.50
C GLU A 31 8.88 17.20 -22.05
N GLN A 32 8.04 16.35 -21.43
CA GLN A 32 8.26 15.84 -20.08
C GLN A 32 9.40 14.81 -19.99
N GLN A 33 9.65 14.05 -21.06
CA GLN A 33 10.82 13.17 -21.12
C GLN A 33 12.11 13.99 -21.22
N LEU A 34 12.12 15.08 -22.00
CA LEU A 34 13.25 16.01 -22.05
C LEU A 34 13.48 16.69 -20.70
N ASN A 35 12.41 17.10 -20.01
CA ASN A 35 12.48 17.69 -18.68
C ASN A 35 11.39 17.13 -17.73
N PRO A 36 11.70 16.11 -16.90
CA PRO A 36 10.73 15.48 -16.01
C PRO A 36 10.21 16.40 -14.90
N TYR A 37 10.90 17.50 -14.59
CA TYR A 37 10.41 18.48 -13.61
C TYR A 37 9.16 19.22 -14.08
N LEU A 38 8.95 19.33 -15.41
CA LEU A 38 7.72 19.91 -15.95
C LEU A 38 6.48 19.08 -15.54
N PHE A 39 6.64 17.76 -15.50
CA PHE A 39 5.58 16.90 -14.99
C PHE A 39 5.36 17.09 -13.49
N LEU A 40 6.44 17.18 -12.68
CA LEU A 40 6.30 17.36 -11.23
C LEU A 40 5.57 18.67 -10.86
N GLU A 41 5.81 19.73 -11.62
CA GLU A 41 5.10 21.00 -11.43
C GLU A 41 3.61 20.86 -11.81
N ALA A 42 3.29 20.15 -12.89
CA ALA A 42 1.91 19.88 -13.30
C ALA A 42 1.17 18.87 -12.41
N PHE A 43 1.87 17.89 -11.85
CA PHE A 43 1.32 16.78 -11.06
C PHE A 43 0.55 17.29 -9.84
N PHE A 44 1.07 18.33 -9.19
CA PHE A 44 0.43 18.96 -8.03
C PHE A 44 -0.60 20.04 -8.39
N GLY A 45 -0.90 20.23 -9.69
CA GLY A 45 -1.85 21.23 -10.16
C GLY A 45 -3.32 20.85 -9.89
N LYS A 46 -3.68 19.57 -10.10
CA LYS A 46 -5.05 19.08 -9.87
C LYS A 46 -5.27 18.65 -8.41
N TYR A 47 -4.30 17.95 -7.83
CA TYR A 47 -4.35 17.47 -6.45
C TYR A 47 -3.03 17.77 -5.73
N ASN A 48 -3.11 18.23 -4.49
CA ASN A 48 -1.94 18.36 -3.63
C ASN A 48 -1.59 17.02 -2.95
N LEU A 49 -0.45 16.96 -2.25
CA LEU A 49 0.02 15.74 -1.61
C LEU A 49 -0.98 15.16 -0.57
N PRO A 50 -1.61 15.96 0.32
CA PRO A 50 -2.71 15.48 1.16
C PRO A 50 -3.85 14.80 0.39
N GLN A 51 -4.31 15.40 -0.72
CA GLN A 51 -5.41 14.85 -1.52
C GLN A 51 -5.01 13.53 -2.20
N TYR A 52 -3.79 13.43 -2.74
CA TYR A 52 -3.30 12.14 -3.25
C TYR A 52 -3.25 11.07 -2.15
N ARG A 53 -2.87 11.44 -0.93
CA ARG A 53 -2.87 10.53 0.22
C ARG A 53 -4.29 10.09 0.56
N GLU A 54 -5.27 10.98 0.55
CA GLU A 54 -6.69 10.64 0.76
C GLU A 54 -7.18 9.66 -0.32
N HIS A 55 -6.94 9.94 -1.60
CA HIS A 55 -7.28 9.00 -2.68
C HIS A 55 -6.65 7.62 -2.48
N LEU A 56 -5.38 7.55 -2.07
CA LEU A 56 -4.72 6.27 -1.79
C LEU A 56 -5.32 5.54 -0.58
N TYR A 57 -5.77 6.27 0.45
CA TYR A 57 -6.51 5.69 1.57
C TYR A 57 -7.86 5.17 1.13
N ASP A 58 -8.58 5.92 0.30
CA ASP A 58 -9.87 5.49 -0.25
C ASP A 58 -9.70 4.25 -1.12
N TRP A 59 -8.62 4.15 -1.90
CA TRP A 59 -8.30 2.96 -2.68
C TRP A 59 -7.96 1.75 -1.82
N LEU A 60 -7.22 1.97 -0.73
CA LEU A 60 -6.93 0.92 0.23
C LEU A 60 -8.24 0.45 0.88
N GLU A 61 -9.08 1.37 1.34
CA GLU A 61 -10.37 1.06 1.92
C GLU A 61 -11.26 0.32 0.92
N TYR A 62 -11.31 0.77 -0.34
CA TYR A 62 -12.03 0.08 -1.42
C TYR A 62 -11.51 -1.33 -1.66
N GLY A 63 -10.19 -1.50 -1.80
CA GLY A 63 -9.58 -2.80 -2.03
C GLY A 63 -9.80 -3.79 -0.88
N LEU A 64 -10.20 -3.29 0.29
CA LEU A 64 -10.53 -4.06 1.48
C LEU A 64 -12.05 -4.10 1.77
N SER A 65 -12.86 -3.29 1.09
CA SER A 65 -14.31 -3.11 1.33
C SER A 65 -15.17 -4.02 0.46
N VAL A 66 -16.40 -4.22 0.92
CA VAL A 66 -17.45 -5.07 0.30
C VAL A 66 -18.19 -4.34 -0.82
N LYS A 67 -18.08 -3.01 -0.87
CA LYS A 67 -18.91 -2.19 -1.76
C LYS A 67 -18.27 -2.02 -3.15
N PRO A 68 -19.04 -2.14 -4.24
CA PRO A 68 -18.53 -1.93 -5.59
C PRO A 68 -18.05 -0.48 -5.78
N ALA A 69 -16.96 -0.30 -6.54
CA ALA A 69 -16.24 0.99 -6.67
C ALA A 69 -17.13 2.18 -7.06
N GLY A 70 -18.17 1.93 -7.86
CA GLY A 70 -19.01 2.98 -8.46
C GLY A 70 -19.93 3.74 -7.52
N GLU A 71 -20.04 3.34 -6.24
CA GLU A 71 -20.87 4.07 -5.26
C GLU A 71 -20.09 5.15 -4.47
N PHE A 72 -18.75 5.16 -4.52
CA PHE A 72 -17.93 5.98 -3.60
C PHE A 72 -16.83 6.81 -4.27
N MET A 73 -16.41 6.44 -5.48
CA MET A 73 -15.41 7.20 -6.24
C MET A 73 -15.78 7.19 -7.71
N GLU A 74 -15.72 8.35 -8.34
CA GLU A 74 -15.89 8.47 -9.79
C GLU A 74 -14.76 7.71 -10.50
N ALA A 75 -15.11 6.86 -11.47
CA ALA A 75 -14.14 6.07 -12.22
C ALA A 75 -13.09 6.96 -12.91
N GLU A 76 -13.47 8.20 -13.25
CA GLU A 76 -12.58 9.21 -13.81
C GLU A 76 -11.48 9.64 -12.83
N ASP A 77 -11.82 9.84 -11.55
CA ASP A 77 -10.84 10.22 -10.52
C ASP A 77 -9.89 9.07 -10.21
N LEU A 78 -10.41 7.84 -10.13
CA LEU A 78 -9.62 6.62 -9.97
C LEU A 78 -8.60 6.47 -11.11
N LEU A 79 -9.04 6.61 -12.36
CA LEU A 79 -8.17 6.50 -13.52
C LEU A 79 -7.14 7.65 -13.54
N THR A 80 -7.58 8.88 -13.28
CA THR A 80 -6.71 10.06 -13.27
C THR A 80 -5.60 9.93 -12.23
N VAL A 81 -5.94 9.56 -11.00
CA VAL A 81 -4.96 9.41 -9.91
C VAL A 81 -3.98 8.28 -10.24
N ASN A 82 -4.45 7.17 -10.83
CA ASN A 82 -3.59 6.06 -11.26
C ASN A 82 -2.60 6.48 -12.35
N GLU A 83 -3.09 7.13 -13.40
CA GLU A 83 -2.24 7.62 -14.50
C GLU A 83 -1.23 8.65 -14.00
N ASN A 84 -1.64 9.55 -13.11
CA ASN A 84 -0.74 10.55 -12.54
C ASN A 84 0.35 9.91 -11.68
N LEU A 85 0.01 8.89 -10.87
CA LEU A 85 0.99 8.15 -10.07
C LEU A 85 1.96 7.36 -10.95
N GLN A 86 1.50 6.74 -12.04
CA GLN A 86 2.38 6.06 -13.01
C GLN A 86 3.36 7.06 -13.64
N LYS A 87 2.86 8.20 -14.12
CA LYS A 87 3.69 9.27 -14.69
C LYS A 87 4.67 9.86 -13.65
N LEU A 88 4.28 9.90 -12.37
CA LEU A 88 5.16 10.30 -11.28
C LEU A 88 6.33 9.33 -11.11
N PHE A 89 6.08 8.02 -11.12
CA PHE A 89 7.15 7.02 -11.08
C PHE A 89 8.07 7.11 -12.29
N ASP A 90 7.51 7.33 -13.48
CA ASP A 90 8.27 7.50 -14.71
C ASP A 90 9.16 8.75 -14.65
N ALA A 91 8.61 9.90 -14.22
CA ALA A 91 9.37 11.13 -14.06
C ALA A 91 10.48 10.97 -13.01
N ALA A 92 10.19 10.30 -11.89
CA ALA A 92 11.18 9.97 -10.88
C ALA A 92 12.28 9.05 -11.43
N TRP A 93 11.93 8.09 -12.30
CA TRP A 93 12.89 7.22 -12.97
C TRP A 93 13.83 8.00 -13.90
N PHE A 94 13.29 8.92 -14.72
CA PHE A 94 14.12 9.80 -15.57
C PHE A 94 15.09 10.64 -14.74
N ILE A 95 14.62 11.25 -13.65
CA ILE A 95 15.48 12.01 -12.73
C ILE A 95 16.56 11.10 -12.16
N PHE A 96 16.17 9.96 -11.62
CA PHE A 96 17.08 8.99 -11.02
C PHE A 96 18.17 8.55 -12.02
N GLN A 97 17.80 8.15 -13.23
CA GLN A 97 18.75 7.68 -14.25
C GLN A 97 19.75 8.76 -14.67
N ARG A 98 19.33 10.03 -14.71
CA ARG A 98 20.19 11.15 -15.11
C ARG A 98 21.06 11.69 -13.98
N THR A 99 20.60 11.61 -12.73
CA THR A 99 21.35 12.10 -11.56
C THR A 99 22.17 11.02 -10.87
N SER A 100 21.85 9.74 -11.09
CA SER A 100 22.55 8.63 -10.47
C SER A 100 23.95 8.45 -11.07
N ALA A 101 24.93 8.21 -10.19
CA ALA A 101 26.28 7.82 -10.61
C ALA A 101 26.33 6.42 -11.27
N LYS A 102 25.27 5.62 -11.11
CA LYS A 102 25.13 4.26 -11.69
C LYS A 102 23.75 4.11 -12.33
N PRO A 103 23.57 4.56 -13.58
CA PRO A 103 22.33 4.34 -14.31
C PRO A 103 22.14 2.86 -14.65
N SER A 104 20.90 2.39 -14.71
CA SER A 104 20.57 1.03 -15.12
C SER A 104 20.59 0.91 -16.65
N LEU A 105 21.63 0.28 -17.18
CA LEU A 105 21.83 0.08 -18.62
C LEU A 105 21.49 -1.36 -19.05
N ARG A 106 21.12 -1.54 -20.32
CA ARG A 106 20.79 -2.87 -20.88
C ARG A 106 21.93 -3.88 -20.76
N ASN A 107 23.18 -3.41 -20.81
CA ASN A 107 24.36 -4.26 -20.78
C ASN A 107 24.74 -4.74 -19.36
N ASP A 108 24.11 -4.18 -18.31
CA ASP A 108 24.35 -4.57 -16.92
C ASP A 108 23.45 -5.73 -16.47
N VAL A 109 22.45 -6.11 -17.28
CA VAL A 109 21.51 -7.20 -16.97
C VAL A 109 22.16 -8.56 -17.30
N LYS A 110 23.11 -8.98 -16.47
CA LYS A 110 23.49 -10.40 -16.37
C LYS A 110 22.47 -11.11 -15.48
N GLU A 111 21.46 -11.74 -16.10
CA GLU A 111 20.60 -12.84 -15.61
C GLU A 111 20.10 -12.91 -14.15
N GLU A 112 20.25 -11.90 -13.31
CA GLU A 112 19.55 -11.85 -12.04
C GLU A 112 18.21 -11.17 -12.23
N LYS A 113 17.13 -11.88 -11.90
CA LYS A 113 15.79 -11.30 -11.67
C LYS A 113 15.89 -10.27 -10.55
N VAL A 114 16.35 -9.07 -10.85
CA VAL A 114 16.40 -7.99 -9.88
C VAL A 114 14.96 -7.50 -9.70
N LEU A 115 14.37 -7.99 -8.61
CA LEU A 115 13.23 -7.37 -7.97
C LEU A 115 13.57 -5.89 -7.77
N PHE A 116 12.86 -5.00 -8.45
CA PHE A 116 13.05 -3.55 -8.35
C PHE A 116 13.05 -3.14 -6.87
N SER A 117 14.22 -2.80 -6.33
CA SER A 117 14.34 -2.26 -4.98
C SER A 117 14.94 -0.88 -5.09
N LEU A 118 14.15 0.13 -4.72
CA LEU A 118 14.58 1.53 -4.62
C LEU A 118 15.84 1.67 -3.74
N SER A 119 16.07 0.72 -2.84
CA SER A 119 17.24 0.65 -1.96
C SER A 119 18.52 0.14 -2.61
N ALA A 120 18.47 -0.68 -3.67
CA ALA A 120 19.67 -1.33 -4.21
C ALA A 120 20.67 -0.36 -4.83
N ASN A 121 20.19 0.77 -5.36
CA ASN A 121 21.02 1.71 -6.11
C ASN A 121 21.36 3.01 -5.36
N LEU A 122 20.85 3.20 -4.14
CA LEU A 122 21.17 4.36 -3.30
C LEU A 122 22.41 4.06 -2.45
N SER A 123 23.37 5.01 -2.43
CA SER A 123 24.53 4.94 -1.54
C SER A 123 24.09 4.99 -0.08
N SER A 124 24.93 4.48 0.83
CA SER A 124 24.64 4.45 2.27
C SER A 124 24.29 5.84 2.83
N ALA A 125 24.87 6.91 2.27
CA ALA A 125 24.60 8.29 2.66
C ALA A 125 23.25 8.83 2.13
N GLU A 126 22.80 8.39 0.95
CA GLU A 126 21.51 8.80 0.39
C GLU A 126 20.33 8.12 1.11
N ARG A 127 20.54 6.92 1.64
CA ARG A 127 19.56 6.22 2.49
C ARG A 127 19.27 6.96 3.80
N GLU A 128 20.22 7.75 4.30
CA GLU A 128 20.06 8.53 5.53
C GLU A 128 19.35 9.89 5.30
N ALA A 129 19.33 10.41 4.07
CA ALA A 129 18.84 11.76 3.77
C ALA A 129 17.31 11.86 3.58
N ILE A 130 16.63 10.77 3.21
CA ILE A 130 15.17 10.71 3.11
C ILE A 130 14.70 9.38 3.72
N PRO A 131 14.47 9.31 5.04
CA PRO A 131 13.80 8.17 5.61
C PRO A 131 12.36 8.20 5.14
N VAL A 132 12.04 7.48 4.05
CA VAL A 132 10.67 7.10 3.73
C VAL A 132 10.27 6.08 4.80
N SER A 133 9.88 6.57 5.97
CA SER A 133 9.26 5.75 7.00
C SER A 133 7.88 5.39 6.48
N MET A 134 7.69 4.15 6.03
CA MET A 134 6.35 3.60 5.86
C MET A 134 5.57 3.86 7.15
N TYR A 135 4.34 4.37 7.05
CA TYR A 135 3.49 4.55 8.22
C TYR A 135 3.32 3.17 8.87
N GLN A 136 3.94 2.98 10.01
CA GLN A 136 3.78 1.75 10.77
C GLN A 136 2.45 1.89 11.51
N LEU A 137 1.49 1.00 11.20
CA LEU A 137 0.29 0.88 12.00
C LEU A 137 0.70 0.71 13.46
N ASP A 138 0.21 1.59 14.34
CA ASP A 138 0.51 1.55 15.77
C ASP A 138 0.13 0.18 16.30
N SER A 139 1.15 -0.64 16.56
CA SER A 139 1.01 -2.05 16.92
C SER A 139 0.88 -2.26 18.43
N GLY A 140 1.15 -1.21 19.21
CA GLY A 140 1.10 -1.23 20.66
C GLY A 140 -0.33 -1.10 21.16
N LEU A 141 -0.87 -2.18 21.71
CA LEU A 141 -2.02 -2.14 22.62
C LEU A 141 -1.68 -1.31 23.86
N GLN A 142 -1.77 0.02 23.79
CA GLN A 142 -1.64 0.87 24.97
C GLN A 142 -2.88 0.74 25.84
N GLY A 143 -2.74 0.89 27.16
CA GLY A 143 -3.76 0.47 28.15
C GLY A 143 -5.18 1.05 28.02
N LYS A 144 -5.41 2.12 27.24
CA LYS A 144 -6.76 2.61 26.91
C LYS A 144 -7.40 1.88 25.71
N GLN A 145 -6.60 1.37 24.78
CA GLN A 145 -7.06 0.65 23.59
C GLN A 145 -7.38 -0.83 23.87
N SER A 146 -6.78 -1.43 24.91
CA SER A 146 -7.06 -2.83 25.28
C SER A 146 -8.51 -3.04 25.72
N ALA A 147 -9.07 -2.10 26.49
CA ALA A 147 -10.48 -2.15 26.90
C ALA A 147 -11.43 -2.00 25.71
N LEU A 148 -11.12 -1.10 24.76
CA LEU A 148 -11.88 -0.92 23.53
C LEU A 148 -11.83 -2.17 22.64
N ILE A 149 -10.63 -2.74 22.44
CA ILE A 149 -10.46 -3.96 21.66
C ILE A 149 -11.18 -5.14 22.32
N SER A 150 -11.14 -5.26 23.65
CA SER A 150 -11.90 -6.29 24.36
C SER A 150 -13.41 -6.15 24.13
N SER A 151 -13.95 -4.93 24.15
CA SER A 151 -15.36 -4.68 23.85
C SER A 151 -15.71 -5.07 22.41
N ILE A 152 -14.86 -4.70 21.44
CA ILE A 152 -15.03 -5.04 20.02
C ILE A 152 -14.98 -6.55 19.81
N VAL A 153 -14.02 -7.24 20.43
CA VAL A 153 -13.88 -8.69 20.38
C VAL A 153 -15.15 -9.37 20.92
N SER A 154 -15.70 -8.90 22.04
CA SER A 154 -16.96 -9.44 22.58
C SER A 154 -18.15 -9.27 21.63
N ILE A 155 -18.26 -8.11 20.96
CA ILE A 155 -19.30 -7.87 19.95
C ILE A 155 -19.15 -8.86 18.78
N ILE A 156 -17.92 -9.02 18.27
CA ILE A 156 -17.64 -9.88 17.12
C ILE A 156 -17.94 -11.34 17.43
N ILE A 157 -17.47 -11.86 18.57
CA ILE A 157 -17.69 -13.26 18.98
C ILE A 157 -19.19 -13.53 19.20
N HIS A 158 -19.94 -12.56 19.75
CA HIS A 158 -21.37 -12.73 19.96
C HIS A 158 -22.17 -12.75 18.64
N LYS A 159 -21.71 -12.03 17.62
CA LYS A 159 -22.37 -11.97 16.31
C LYS A 159 -21.97 -13.12 15.39
N ILE A 160 -20.74 -13.61 15.51
CA ILE A 160 -20.16 -14.60 14.60
C ILE A 160 -19.57 -15.75 15.44
N ASN A 161 -20.36 -16.81 15.57
CA ASN A 161 -19.99 -17.99 16.37
C ASN A 161 -18.85 -18.80 15.73
N SER A 162 -18.57 -18.61 14.44
CA SER A 162 -17.51 -19.32 13.70
C SER A 162 -16.14 -18.65 13.84
N VAL A 163 -16.00 -17.56 14.60
CA VAL A 163 -14.71 -16.87 14.76
C VAL A 163 -13.72 -17.77 15.49
N LYS A 164 -12.59 -18.02 14.84
CA LYS A 164 -11.48 -18.79 15.38
C LYS A 164 -10.33 -17.92 15.84
N ALA A 165 -10.11 -16.75 15.26
CA ALA A 165 -9.13 -15.79 15.78
C ALA A 165 -9.47 -14.35 15.41
N ILE A 166 -9.03 -13.41 16.23
CA ILE A 166 -9.05 -11.98 15.91
C ILE A 166 -7.65 -11.44 16.20
N VAL A 167 -7.01 -10.85 15.19
CA VAL A 167 -5.68 -10.27 15.29
C VAL A 167 -5.76 -8.78 15.05
N TYR A 168 -5.20 -8.00 15.98
CA TYR A 168 -5.11 -6.57 15.84
C TYR A 168 -3.94 -6.18 14.92
N LEU A 169 -4.27 -5.60 13.77
CA LEU A 169 -3.27 -5.16 12.78
C LEU A 169 -2.76 -3.76 13.04
N GLY A 170 -3.42 -3.00 13.91
CA GLY A 170 -3.02 -1.66 14.34
C GLY A 170 -4.03 -0.57 14.00
N ALA A 171 -3.70 0.67 14.33
CA ALA A 171 -4.51 1.85 14.05
C ALA A 171 -3.90 2.69 12.93
N ALA A 172 -4.76 3.25 12.05
CA ALA A 172 -4.37 4.25 11.07
C ALA A 172 -4.83 5.66 11.52
N PRO A 173 -4.38 6.73 10.86
CA PRO A 173 -4.90 8.07 11.09
C PRO A 173 -6.44 8.10 10.99
N LEU A 174 -7.10 9.01 11.72
CA LEU A 174 -8.57 9.09 11.86
C LEU A 174 -9.22 8.04 12.77
N ASN A 175 -8.46 7.43 13.70
CA ASN A 175 -8.96 6.45 14.69
C ASN A 175 -9.61 5.19 14.06
N LYS A 176 -9.18 4.81 12.85
CA LYS A 176 -9.60 3.55 12.21
C LYS A 176 -8.78 2.38 12.77
N LEU A 177 -9.46 1.33 13.22
CA LEU A 177 -8.86 0.11 13.77
C LEU A 177 -8.92 -1.01 12.74
N TYR A 178 -7.77 -1.59 12.41
CA TYR A 178 -7.67 -2.70 11.46
C TYR A 178 -7.62 -4.03 12.20
N LEU A 179 -8.57 -4.91 11.90
CA LEU A 179 -8.67 -6.25 12.47
C LEU A 179 -8.60 -7.29 11.37
N LEU A 180 -7.82 -8.35 11.60
CA LEU A 180 -7.90 -9.59 10.84
C LEU A 180 -8.75 -10.58 11.64
N VAL A 181 -9.87 -11.01 11.07
CA VAL A 181 -10.80 -11.96 11.69
C VAL A 181 -10.75 -13.26 10.90
N LEU A 182 -10.39 -14.34 11.60
CA LEU A 182 -10.35 -15.67 11.02
C LEU A 182 -11.60 -16.43 11.44
N THR A 183 -12.31 -16.98 10.47
CA THR A 183 -13.50 -17.80 10.69
C THR A 183 -13.24 -19.27 10.34
N ASP A 184 -14.15 -20.13 10.77
CA ASP A 184 -14.17 -21.53 10.37
C ASP A 184 -14.28 -21.68 8.84
N ASN A 185 -13.79 -22.80 8.33
CA ASN A 185 -13.90 -23.16 6.91
C ASN A 185 -15.34 -23.54 6.52
N GLU A 186 -16.13 -23.99 7.49
CA GLU A 186 -17.54 -24.34 7.31
C GLU A 186 -18.47 -23.11 7.34
N GLU A 187 -17.92 -21.91 7.54
CA GLU A 187 -18.71 -20.68 7.51
C GLU A 187 -19.24 -20.43 6.08
N GLN A 188 -20.56 -20.57 5.93
CA GLN A 188 -21.24 -20.47 4.63
C GLN A 188 -21.38 -19.00 4.18
N ARG A 189 -21.31 -18.05 5.11
CA ARG A 189 -21.34 -16.63 4.75
C ARG A 189 -20.03 -16.25 4.10
N GLN A 190 -20.12 -15.55 2.98
CA GLN A 190 -18.95 -15.01 2.31
C GLN A 190 -18.19 -14.06 3.26
N SER A 191 -16.86 -14.13 3.23
CA SER A 191 -15.95 -13.21 3.96
C SER A 191 -16.41 -11.75 3.90
N GLN A 192 -16.90 -11.33 2.73
CA GLN A 192 -17.41 -10.00 2.48
C GLN A 192 -18.65 -9.66 3.33
N GLY A 193 -19.67 -10.53 3.37
CA GLY A 193 -20.86 -10.29 4.19
C GLY A 193 -20.57 -10.26 5.70
N LEU A 194 -19.55 -11.01 6.14
CA LEU A 194 -19.10 -11.01 7.53
C LEU A 194 -18.34 -9.73 7.90
N ALA A 195 -17.48 -9.23 7.00
CA ALA A 195 -16.75 -7.99 7.20
C ALA A 195 -17.72 -6.83 7.42
N GLY A 196 -18.69 -6.63 6.52
CA GLY A 196 -19.70 -5.58 6.65
C GLY A 196 -20.51 -5.71 7.93
N MET A 197 -20.90 -6.92 8.33
CA MET A 197 -21.61 -7.16 9.59
C MET A 197 -20.78 -6.75 10.82
N ILE A 198 -19.48 -7.03 10.82
CA ILE A 198 -18.56 -6.64 11.91
C ILE A 198 -18.43 -5.12 11.97
N GLU A 199 -18.18 -4.48 10.84
CA GLU A 199 -17.99 -3.03 10.73
C GLU A 199 -19.25 -2.28 11.18
N ASP A 200 -20.43 -2.75 10.75
CA ASP A 200 -21.71 -2.18 11.16
C ASP A 200 -21.99 -2.39 12.65
N SER A 201 -21.68 -3.58 13.18
CA SER A 201 -21.88 -3.89 14.61
C SER A 201 -20.93 -3.11 15.52
N CYS A 202 -19.77 -2.71 15.02
CA CYS A 202 -18.77 -1.98 15.80
C CYS A 202 -18.87 -0.46 15.65
N ARG A 203 -19.70 0.05 14.74
CA ARG A 203 -19.79 1.47 14.37
C ARG A 203 -20.02 2.42 15.55
N GLU A 204 -20.79 2.00 16.55
CA GLU A 204 -21.06 2.79 17.77
C GLU A 204 -19.88 2.83 18.75
N THR A 205 -18.98 1.86 18.66
CA THR A 205 -17.84 1.70 19.58
C THR A 205 -16.55 2.25 18.98
N ALA A 206 -16.27 1.94 17.71
CA ALA A 206 -15.08 2.39 17.01
C ALA A 206 -15.27 2.28 15.48
N ASN A 207 -14.47 3.04 14.74
CA ASN A 207 -14.38 2.87 13.29
C ASN A 207 -13.47 1.66 12.99
N VAL A 208 -14.08 0.50 12.75
CA VAL A 208 -13.39 -0.76 12.52
C VAL A 208 -13.37 -1.06 11.03
N VAL A 209 -12.23 -1.55 10.54
CA VAL A 209 -12.08 -2.16 9.21
C VAL A 209 -11.72 -3.63 9.41
N ALA A 210 -12.59 -4.53 8.95
CA ALA A 210 -12.50 -5.95 9.23
C ALA A 210 -12.06 -6.76 8.00
N LEU A 211 -10.88 -7.37 8.08
CA LEU A 211 -10.38 -8.30 7.07
C LEU A 211 -10.78 -9.71 7.47
N VAL A 212 -11.80 -10.26 6.81
CA VAL A 212 -12.32 -11.60 7.16
C VAL A 212 -11.77 -12.66 6.22
N HIS A 213 -11.16 -13.70 6.76
CA HIS A 213 -10.66 -14.84 6.00
C HIS A 213 -11.02 -16.17 6.67
N HIS A 214 -11.21 -17.21 5.87
CA HIS A 214 -11.29 -18.57 6.42
C HIS A 214 -9.91 -19.01 6.94
N SER A 215 -9.91 -19.86 7.98
CA SER A 215 -8.67 -20.41 8.56
C SER A 215 -7.79 -21.12 7.53
N SER A 216 -8.37 -21.81 6.55
CA SER A 216 -7.65 -22.43 5.43
C SER A 216 -6.83 -21.44 4.58
N ALA A 217 -7.31 -20.20 4.43
CA ALA A 217 -6.60 -19.15 3.69
C ALA A 217 -5.34 -18.68 4.43
N LEU A 218 -5.37 -18.68 5.77
CA LEU A 218 -4.19 -18.42 6.60
C LEU A 218 -3.11 -19.49 6.33
N PHE A 219 -3.46 -20.78 6.46
CA PHE A 219 -2.50 -21.88 6.26
C PHE A 219 -1.93 -21.91 4.84
N THR A 220 -2.78 -21.65 3.84
CA THR A 220 -2.35 -21.56 2.44
C THR A 220 -1.42 -20.37 2.23
N GLY A 221 -1.74 -19.22 2.82
CA GLY A 221 -0.91 -18.01 2.77
C GLY A 221 0.46 -18.22 3.41
N LEU A 222 0.51 -18.88 4.57
CA LEU A 222 1.75 -19.22 5.26
C LEU A 222 2.64 -20.14 4.43
N LYS A 223 2.09 -21.23 3.89
CA LYS A 223 2.83 -22.17 3.03
C LYS A 223 3.41 -21.50 1.78
N ARG A 224 2.74 -20.46 1.26
CA ARG A 224 3.18 -19.68 0.09
C ARG A 224 4.10 -18.51 0.43
N GLY A 225 4.47 -18.32 1.69
CA GLY A 225 5.32 -17.20 2.12
C GLY A 225 4.66 -15.83 1.97
N ASN A 226 3.32 -15.76 2.07
CA ASN A 226 2.58 -14.50 1.95
C ASN A 226 3.02 -13.54 3.07
N ARG A 227 3.60 -12.40 2.66
CA ARG A 227 4.13 -11.38 3.60
C ARG A 227 3.07 -10.83 4.54
N PHE A 228 1.85 -10.61 4.07
CA PHE A 228 0.76 -10.10 4.90
C PHE A 228 0.41 -11.09 6.01
N MET A 229 0.16 -12.36 5.68
CA MET A 229 -0.21 -13.38 6.67
C MET A 229 0.92 -13.66 7.67
N ASN A 230 2.17 -13.71 7.19
CA ASN A 230 3.34 -13.84 8.06
C ASN A 230 3.46 -12.65 9.03
N THR A 231 3.24 -11.43 8.55
CA THR A 231 3.31 -10.22 9.37
C THR A 231 2.14 -10.14 10.36
N ALA A 232 0.94 -10.56 9.95
CA ALA A 232 -0.22 -10.58 10.82
C ALA A 232 -0.02 -11.53 12.01
N LEU A 233 0.53 -12.73 11.78
CA LEU A 233 0.77 -13.71 12.86
C LEU A 233 1.94 -13.36 13.77
N THR A 234 2.86 -12.49 13.35
CA THR A 234 3.86 -11.93 14.27
C THR A 234 3.27 -10.96 15.28
N ARG A 235 1.99 -10.59 15.13
CA ARG A 235 1.28 -9.72 16.08
C ARG A 235 0.51 -10.55 17.12
N SER A 236 0.38 -9.99 18.32
CA SER A 236 -0.39 -10.63 19.39
C SER A 236 -1.87 -10.70 19.01
N PRO A 237 -2.48 -11.91 19.03
CA PRO A 237 -3.90 -12.05 18.77
C PRO A 237 -4.71 -11.43 19.92
N ALA A 238 -5.76 -10.69 19.57
CA ALA A 238 -6.73 -10.17 20.52
C ALA A 238 -7.71 -11.27 21.00
N TYR A 239 -7.91 -12.29 20.17
CA TYR A 239 -8.69 -13.48 20.49
C TYR A 239 -8.18 -14.70 19.73
N LEU A 240 -8.16 -15.85 20.39
CA LEU A 240 -7.90 -17.16 19.80
C LEU A 240 -8.91 -18.15 20.38
N SER A 241 -9.61 -18.84 19.50
CA SER A 241 -10.39 -20.03 19.86
C SER A 241 -9.43 -21.21 20.02
N GLY A 242 -9.67 -22.06 21.03
CA GLY A 242 -8.83 -23.23 21.34
C GLY A 242 -8.72 -24.23 20.18
N ASP A 243 -9.65 -24.21 19.22
CA ASP A 243 -9.66 -25.09 18.05
C ASP A 243 -8.70 -24.65 16.92
N LEU A 244 -8.06 -23.49 17.03
CA LEU A 244 -7.14 -22.97 16.01
C LEU A 244 -5.67 -23.38 16.25
N LEU A 245 -5.38 -24.05 17.38
CA LEU A 245 -4.06 -24.56 17.77
C LEU A 245 -3.93 -26.07 17.54
#